data_AF-A0A323V0X2-F1
#
_entry.id   AF-A0A323V0X2-F1
#
_cell.length_a   1.000
_cell.length_b   1.000
_cell.length_c   1.000
_cell.angle_alpha   90.00
_cell.angle_beta   90.00
_cell.angle_gamma   90.00
#
_symmetry.space_group_name_H-M   'P 1'
#
loop_
_entity.id
_entity.type
_entity.pdbx_description
1 polymer ?
#
loop_
_entity_poly.entity_id
_entity_poly.type
_entity_poly.pdbx_seq_one_letter_code
_entity_poly.pdbx_strand_id
1 'polypeptide(L)'
;MRYDPLVFDRKTVFMQRIADQVRRGYRWYAVGEVRLDRAKALVAKFARLYNVHLHRNQKLRERASGLASADLLLWKPHTDTIVFCLLVTPGPHAARSLEKLQDAFARDSRLTLGDYELLQRPRTGSDRAAWTWRLTNEAYEGWRLRALEVCRKGNDFEVQQFIASIHATPGFAGVREQVKKVKTLFRVEWKRRRPDGVTVPALSNRQRYVQRLPNSGTTFSHLMTLTSVAR
;
A
#
# COMPACT_ATOMS: atom_id res chain seq x y z
N MET A 1 -14.92 24.53 9.64
CA MET A 1 -14.61 24.04 8.27
C MET A 1 -14.80 22.52 8.25
N ARG A 2 -15.66 21.98 7.38
CA ARG A 2 -15.91 20.53 7.31
C ARG A 2 -14.74 19.87 6.58
N TYR A 3 -13.97 19.04 7.27
CA TYR A 3 -12.88 18.28 6.66
C TYR A 3 -13.46 17.28 5.65
N ASP A 4 -13.02 17.38 4.40
CA ASP A 4 -13.49 16.54 3.29
C ASP A 4 -12.30 15.89 2.57
N PRO A 5 -11.73 14.81 3.15
CA PRO A 5 -10.58 14.15 2.56
C PRO A 5 -10.91 13.48 1.23
N LEU A 6 -9.91 13.36 0.36
CA LEU A 6 -9.99 12.50 -0.81
C LEU A 6 -9.98 11.03 -0.37
N VAL A 7 -10.92 10.25 -0.91
CA VAL A 7 -10.92 8.79 -0.80
C VAL A 7 -10.38 8.22 -2.10
N PHE A 8 -9.20 7.60 -2.03
CA PHE A 8 -8.57 6.98 -3.18
C PHE A 8 -9.40 5.79 -3.68
N ASP A 9 -9.44 5.61 -5.00
CA ASP A 9 -10.10 4.50 -5.70
C ASP A 9 -9.10 3.40 -6.09
N ARG A 10 -7.81 3.72 -6.16
CA ARG A 10 -6.72 2.82 -6.57
C ARG A 10 -5.75 2.55 -5.43
N LYS A 11 -5.60 1.26 -5.06
CA LYS A 11 -4.66 0.80 -4.03
C LYS A 11 -3.23 1.33 -4.24
N THR A 12 -2.74 1.30 -5.48
CA THR A 12 -1.38 1.75 -5.81
C THR A 12 -1.16 3.24 -5.55
N VAL A 13 -2.17 4.09 -5.77
CA VAL A 13 -2.09 5.53 -5.48
C VAL A 13 -2.04 5.74 -3.98
N PHE A 14 -2.92 5.07 -3.23
CA PHE A 14 -2.94 5.10 -1.77
C PHE A 14 -1.59 4.67 -1.16
N MET A 15 -1.04 3.54 -1.62
CA MET A 15 0.30 3.07 -1.24
C MET A 15 1.39 4.10 -1.54
N GLN A 16 1.34 4.77 -2.70
CA GLN A 16 2.31 5.81 -3.05
C GLN A 16 2.22 7.01 -2.10
N ARG A 17 1.00 7.42 -1.71
CA ARG A 17 0.79 8.54 -0.77
C ARG A 17 1.22 8.22 0.65
N ILE A 18 0.99 7.00 1.12
CA ILE A 18 1.54 6.54 2.39
C ILE A 18 3.07 6.64 2.36
N ALA A 19 3.72 6.10 1.31
CA ALA A 19 5.17 6.17 1.19
C ALA A 19 5.70 7.61 1.12
N ASP A 20 4.98 8.53 0.45
CA ASP A 20 5.33 9.95 0.42
C ASP A 20 5.31 10.58 1.82
N GLN A 21 4.30 10.25 2.64
CA GLN A 21 4.17 10.77 4.00
C GLN A 21 5.25 10.19 4.92
N VAL A 22 5.47 8.87 4.88
CA VAL A 22 6.54 8.23 5.67
C VAL A 22 7.91 8.82 5.31
N ARG A 23 8.17 9.06 4.01
CA ARG A 23 9.38 9.75 3.54
C ARG A 23 9.51 11.18 4.09
N ARG A 24 8.41 11.88 4.36
CA ARG A 24 8.37 13.23 4.96
C ARG A 24 8.56 13.22 6.48
N GLY A 25 8.78 12.06 7.10
CA GLY A 25 9.00 11.94 8.55
C GLY A 25 7.76 11.57 9.35
N TYR A 26 6.66 11.16 8.71
CA TYR A 26 5.53 10.56 9.41
C TYR A 26 5.88 9.13 9.83
N ARG A 27 6.43 9.01 11.04
CA ARG A 27 7.00 7.77 11.57
C ARG A 27 5.94 6.83 12.15
N TRP A 28 4.99 7.41 12.87
CA TRP A 28 3.99 6.64 13.61
C TRP A 28 2.74 6.46 12.76
N TYR A 29 2.09 5.31 12.83
CA TYR A 29 0.88 5.07 12.06
C TYR A 29 -0.12 4.17 12.77
N ALA A 30 -1.39 4.33 12.40
CA ALA A 30 -2.43 3.33 12.61
C ALA A 30 -3.14 3.10 11.26
N VAL A 31 -3.31 1.83 10.90
CA VAL A 31 -4.06 1.42 9.71
C VAL A 31 -5.21 0.53 10.16
N GLY A 32 -6.35 0.67 9.52
CA GLY A 32 -7.51 -0.16 9.82
C GLY A 32 -8.57 -0.05 8.76
N GLU A 33 -9.57 -0.90 8.86
CA GLU A 33 -10.73 -0.94 7.98
C GLU A 33 -11.98 -0.67 8.80
N VAL A 34 -12.87 0.16 8.27
CA VAL A 34 -14.15 0.49 8.88
C VAL A 34 -15.26 0.35 7.86
N ARG A 35 -16.44 -0.07 8.33
CA ARG A 35 -17.66 -0.02 7.53
C ARG A 35 -17.97 1.42 7.14
N LEU A 36 -18.56 1.58 5.97
CA LEU A 36 -18.83 2.89 5.37
C LEU A 36 -19.75 3.77 6.24
N ASP A 37 -20.71 3.17 6.93
CA ASP A 37 -21.61 3.84 7.88
C ASP A 37 -20.86 4.41 9.11
N ARG A 38 -19.76 3.78 9.52
CA ARG A 38 -18.86 4.23 10.61
C ARG A 38 -17.82 5.24 10.13
N ALA A 39 -17.55 5.33 8.84
CA ALA A 39 -16.49 6.17 8.30
C ALA A 39 -16.71 7.66 8.60
N LYS A 40 -17.96 8.15 8.59
CA LYS A 40 -18.29 9.55 8.92
C LYS A 40 -17.87 9.91 10.34
N ALA A 41 -18.14 9.02 11.30
CA ALA A 41 -17.74 9.21 12.69
C ALA A 41 -16.21 9.16 12.85
N LEU A 42 -15.52 8.28 12.12
CA LEU A 42 -14.06 8.18 12.13
C LEU A 42 -13.39 9.46 11.60
N VAL A 43 -13.83 9.96 10.44
CA VAL A 43 -13.30 11.20 9.85
C VAL A 43 -13.54 12.39 10.78
N ALA A 44 -14.73 12.49 11.39
CA ALA A 44 -15.04 13.52 12.37
C ALA A 44 -14.17 13.42 13.64
N LYS A 45 -13.97 12.21 14.18
CA LYS A 45 -13.08 11.95 15.31
C LYS A 45 -11.67 12.44 15.01
N PHE A 46 -11.10 12.04 13.87
CA PHE A 46 -9.71 12.39 13.54
C PHE A 46 -9.57 13.87 13.21
N ALA A 47 -10.54 14.48 12.54
CA ALA A 47 -10.53 15.93 12.31
C ALA A 47 -10.54 16.71 13.63
N ARG A 48 -11.39 16.30 14.58
CA ARG A 48 -11.59 16.97 15.87
C ARG A 48 -10.43 16.76 16.84
N LEU A 49 -9.94 15.53 16.96
CA LEU A 49 -8.96 15.18 18.00
C LEU A 49 -7.51 15.28 17.52
N TYR A 50 -7.27 15.10 16.21
CA TYR A 50 -5.92 14.92 15.66
C TYR A 50 -5.56 15.96 14.61
N ASN A 51 -6.41 16.98 14.38
CA ASN A 51 -6.09 18.09 13.49
C ASN A 51 -5.65 17.66 12.07
N VAL A 52 -6.12 16.49 11.58
CA VAL A 52 -5.72 15.95 10.26
C VAL A 52 -6.09 16.88 9.10
N HIS A 53 -7.06 17.77 9.34
CA HIS A 53 -7.58 18.77 8.42
C HIS A 53 -6.68 20.00 8.24
N LEU A 54 -5.64 20.18 9.07
CA LEU A 54 -4.72 21.30 8.93
C LEU A 54 -4.02 21.28 7.57
N HIS A 55 -3.88 22.45 6.96
CA HIS A 55 -3.17 22.57 5.69
C HIS A 55 -1.65 22.51 5.90
N ARG A 56 -0.91 22.37 4.79
CA ARG A 56 0.54 22.15 4.80
C ARG A 56 1.32 23.16 5.66
N ASN A 57 1.01 24.45 5.58
CA ASN A 57 1.78 25.48 6.31
C ASN A 57 1.46 25.48 7.81
N GLN A 58 0.23 25.14 8.21
CA GLN A 58 -0.10 24.90 9.63
C GLN A 58 0.68 23.70 10.18
N LYS A 59 0.66 22.57 9.48
CA LYS A 59 1.43 21.37 9.87
C LYS A 59 2.95 21.65 9.94
N LEU A 60 3.47 22.49 9.04
CA LEU A 60 4.87 22.94 9.11
C LEU A 60 5.15 23.77 10.37
N ARG A 61 4.25 24.68 10.73
CA ARG A 61 4.38 25.50 11.94
C ARG A 61 4.34 24.67 13.22
N GLU A 62 3.41 23.72 13.33
CA GLU A 62 3.36 22.78 14.47
C GLU A 62 4.69 22.03 14.65
N ARG A 63 5.23 21.50 13.55
CA ARG A 63 6.52 20.79 13.58
C ARG A 63 7.69 21.71 13.94
N ALA A 64 7.68 22.95 13.48
CA ALA A 64 8.68 23.94 13.84
C ALA A 64 8.63 24.30 15.33
N SER A 65 7.45 24.24 15.96
CA SER A 65 7.28 24.40 17.41
C SER A 65 7.46 23.11 18.22
N GLY A 66 8.00 22.05 17.62
CA GLY A 66 8.25 20.76 18.28
C GLY A 66 7.01 19.89 18.52
N LEU A 67 5.84 20.29 18.00
CA LEU A 67 4.61 19.49 18.07
C LEU A 67 4.54 18.50 16.90
N ALA A 68 3.88 17.37 17.13
CA ALA A 68 3.60 16.43 16.05
C ALA A 68 2.39 16.90 15.22
N SER A 69 2.40 16.56 13.93
CA SER A 69 1.26 16.73 13.04
C SER A 69 0.77 15.37 12.55
N ALA A 70 -0.55 15.25 12.35
CA ALA A 70 -1.15 14.05 11.78
C ALA A 70 -1.65 14.25 10.34
N ASP A 71 -1.77 13.15 9.60
CA ASP A 71 -2.39 13.09 8.29
C ASP A 71 -3.29 11.86 8.18
N LEU A 72 -4.40 11.99 7.47
CA LEU A 72 -5.34 10.90 7.22
C LEU A 72 -5.44 10.65 5.72
N LEU A 73 -5.15 9.41 5.33
CA LEU A 73 -5.38 8.92 3.97
C LEU A 73 -6.50 7.87 4.01
N LEU A 74 -7.38 7.89 3.03
CA LEU A 74 -8.52 6.96 2.93
C LEU A 74 -8.52 6.26 1.57
N TRP A 75 -8.77 4.95 1.55
CA TRP A 75 -8.93 4.17 0.33
C TRP A 75 -10.18 3.30 0.43
N LYS A 76 -10.93 3.18 -0.67
CA LYS A 76 -12.11 2.32 -0.74
C LYS A 76 -11.77 1.02 -1.50
N PRO A 77 -11.49 -0.09 -0.79
CA PRO A 77 -11.20 -1.36 -1.44
C PRO A 77 -12.46 -2.05 -1.99
N HIS A 78 -13.58 -1.92 -1.28
CA HIS A 78 -14.83 -2.61 -1.55
C HIS A 78 -16.01 -1.63 -1.57
N THR A 79 -17.21 -2.15 -1.80
CA THR A 79 -18.42 -1.33 -1.87
C THR A 79 -18.80 -0.72 -0.51
N ASP A 80 -18.55 -1.42 0.58
CA ASP A 80 -19.11 -1.20 1.92
C ASP A 80 -18.07 -0.86 2.99
N THR A 81 -16.78 -0.83 2.65
CA THR A 81 -15.70 -0.52 3.59
C THR A 81 -14.75 0.57 3.10
N ILE A 82 -14.10 1.22 4.06
CA ILE A 82 -13.00 2.16 3.84
C ILE A 82 -11.82 1.71 4.68
N VAL A 83 -10.65 1.63 4.06
CA VAL A 83 -9.36 1.53 4.73
C VAL A 83 -8.87 2.93 5.04
N PHE A 84 -8.52 3.17 6.30
CA PHE A 84 -7.87 4.39 6.74
C PHE A 84 -6.39 4.15 7.07
N CYS A 85 -5.57 5.15 6.84
CA CYS A 85 -4.21 5.22 7.36
C CYS A 85 -4.01 6.57 8.04
N LEU A 86 -3.93 6.55 9.37
CA LEU A 86 -3.52 7.68 10.19
C LEU A 86 -2.00 7.66 10.30
N LEU A 87 -1.37 8.78 9.99
CA LEU A 87 0.08 8.96 10.00
C LEU A 87 0.40 10.13 10.92
N VAL A 88 1.42 10.00 11.78
CA VAL A 88 1.80 11.03 12.76
C VAL A 88 3.32 11.20 12.77
N THR A 89 3.79 12.45 12.77
CA THR A 89 5.22 12.75 12.94
C THR A 89 5.67 12.54 14.38
N PRO A 90 6.99 12.49 14.67
CA PRO A 90 7.48 12.59 16.05
C PRO A 90 7.05 13.91 16.71
N GLY A 91 6.85 13.86 18.04
CA GLY A 91 6.43 14.99 18.87
C GLY A 91 5.19 14.68 19.73
N PRO A 92 4.83 15.56 20.69
CA PRO A 92 3.59 15.45 21.46
C PRO A 92 2.37 15.57 20.55
N HIS A 93 1.42 14.63 20.68
CA HIS A 93 0.16 14.64 19.92
C HIS A 93 -0.86 13.67 20.53
N ALA A 94 -2.14 14.06 20.59
CA ALA A 94 -3.21 13.28 21.25
C ALA A 94 -3.35 11.85 20.72
N ALA A 95 -3.10 11.62 19.43
CA ALA A 95 -3.13 10.28 18.83
C ALA A 95 -2.14 9.29 19.47
N ARG A 96 -1.04 9.76 20.09
CA ARG A 96 -0.07 8.90 20.80
C ARG A 96 -0.67 8.23 22.03
N SER A 97 -1.68 8.86 22.65
CA SER A 97 -2.36 8.36 23.85
C SER A 97 -3.67 7.66 23.53
N LEU A 98 -4.32 8.03 22.42
CA LEU A 98 -5.67 7.58 22.08
C LEU A 98 -5.71 6.50 21.00
N GLU A 99 -4.62 6.28 20.26
CA GLU A 99 -4.53 5.25 19.21
C GLU A 99 -3.37 4.30 19.48
N LYS A 100 -3.51 3.05 19.02
CA LYS A 100 -2.43 2.05 19.04
C LYS A 100 -1.48 2.28 17.86
N LEU A 101 -0.63 3.29 17.97
CA LEU A 101 0.31 3.64 16.90
C LEU A 101 1.51 2.69 16.85
N GLN A 102 1.86 2.27 15.64
CA GLN A 102 3.04 1.47 15.31
C GLN A 102 4.13 2.33 14.67
N ASP A 103 5.38 1.84 14.64
CA ASP A 103 6.52 2.54 14.06
C ASP A 103 6.83 2.03 12.65
N ALA A 104 6.55 2.83 11.62
CA ALA A 104 6.82 2.45 10.23
C ALA A 104 8.33 2.25 9.92
N PHE A 105 9.22 2.75 10.79
CA PHE A 105 10.67 2.64 10.63
C PHE A 105 11.23 1.39 11.34
N ALA A 106 10.49 0.83 12.30
CA ALA A 106 10.91 -0.37 13.00
C ALA A 106 10.64 -1.62 12.15
N ARG A 107 11.55 -2.59 12.21
CA ARG A 107 11.52 -3.79 11.34
C ARG A 107 10.34 -4.71 11.64
N ASP A 108 9.94 -4.78 12.89
CA ASP A 108 8.90 -5.65 13.44
C ASP A 108 7.48 -5.08 13.30
N SER A 109 7.35 -3.78 13.07
CA SER A 109 6.07 -3.06 13.02
C SER A 109 5.91 -2.22 11.75
N ARG A 110 6.58 -2.63 10.67
CA ARG A 110 6.48 -2.00 9.35
C ARG A 110 5.03 -1.85 8.91
N LEU A 111 4.76 -0.71 8.28
CA LEU A 111 3.45 -0.44 7.72
C LEU A 111 3.09 -1.47 6.65
N THR A 112 2.01 -2.20 6.92
CA THR A 112 1.51 -3.29 6.08
C THR A 112 0.13 -2.93 5.50
N LEU A 113 -0.11 -3.31 4.24
CA LEU A 113 -1.39 -3.12 3.54
C LEU A 113 -1.75 -4.36 2.70
N GLY A 114 -2.42 -5.32 3.35
CA GLY A 114 -2.60 -6.67 2.79
C GLY A 114 -1.24 -7.33 2.60
N ASP A 115 -1.01 -7.91 1.43
CA ASP A 115 0.22 -8.63 1.07
C ASP A 115 1.50 -7.78 0.96
N TYR A 116 1.44 -6.49 1.27
CA TYR A 116 2.55 -5.56 1.04
C TYR A 116 3.00 -4.89 2.32
N GLU A 117 4.32 -4.77 2.50
CA GLU A 117 4.95 -4.01 3.58
C GLU A 117 5.84 -2.90 3.02
N LEU A 118 5.87 -1.77 3.73
CA LEU A 118 6.70 -0.61 3.40
C LEU A 118 8.03 -0.69 4.16
N LEU A 119 9.14 -0.47 3.45
CA LEU A 119 10.47 -0.44 4.08
C LEU A 119 11.47 0.41 3.30
N GLN A 120 12.58 0.72 3.94
CA GLN A 120 13.73 1.38 3.30
C GLN A 120 14.65 0.35 2.66
N ARG A 121 15.11 0.65 1.44
CA ARG A 121 16.11 -0.15 0.73
C ARG A 121 17.32 0.72 0.37
N PRO A 122 18.54 0.20 0.52
CA PRO A 122 19.71 0.81 -0.10
C PRO A 122 19.47 0.98 -1.60
N ARG A 123 19.93 2.10 -2.14
CA ARG A 123 19.87 2.36 -3.58
C ARG A 123 21.28 2.30 -4.13
N THR A 124 21.50 1.48 -5.16
CA THR A 124 22.80 1.41 -5.84
C THR A 124 23.21 2.81 -6.30
N GLY A 125 24.44 3.22 -5.94
CA GLY A 125 24.96 4.56 -6.25
C GLY A 125 24.37 5.70 -5.41
N SER A 126 23.80 5.43 -4.23
CA SER A 126 23.38 6.47 -3.30
C SER A 126 23.44 6.01 -1.84
N ASP A 127 24.01 6.85 -0.99
CA ASP A 127 24.07 6.61 0.47
C ASP A 127 22.70 6.75 1.15
N ARG A 128 21.68 7.26 0.44
CA ARG A 128 20.34 7.44 0.97
C ARG A 128 19.45 6.26 0.59
N ALA A 129 18.98 5.55 1.60
CA ALA A 129 17.96 4.52 1.42
C ALA A 129 16.64 5.14 0.90
N ALA A 130 15.94 4.40 0.05
CA ALA A 130 14.67 4.79 -0.53
C ALA A 130 13.52 3.94 0.03
N TRP A 131 12.43 4.59 0.42
CA TRP A 131 11.19 3.92 0.79
C TRP A 131 10.57 3.23 -0.42
N THR A 132 10.19 1.96 -0.26
CA THR A 132 9.49 1.20 -1.28
C THR A 132 8.62 0.11 -0.66
N TRP A 133 7.57 -0.25 -1.37
CA TRP A 133 6.76 -1.40 -1.01
C TRP A 133 7.36 -2.68 -1.57
N ARG A 134 7.25 -3.74 -0.80
CA ARG A 134 7.51 -5.12 -1.23
C ARG A 134 6.37 -6.02 -0.76
N LEU A 135 6.32 -7.24 -1.27
CA LEU A 135 5.49 -8.29 -0.68
C LEU A 135 6.00 -8.63 0.72
N THR A 136 5.08 -8.90 1.65
CA THR A 136 5.41 -9.53 2.93
C THR A 136 6.12 -10.86 2.69
N ASN A 137 6.85 -11.35 3.68
CA ASN A 137 7.53 -12.64 3.55
C ASN A 137 6.54 -13.78 3.28
N GLU A 138 5.40 -13.78 3.97
CA GLU A 138 4.32 -14.75 3.78
C GLU A 138 3.74 -14.69 2.36
N ALA A 139 3.36 -13.50 1.89
CA ALA A 139 2.81 -13.34 0.55
C ALA A 139 3.84 -13.74 -0.52
N TYR A 140 5.11 -13.35 -0.34
CA TYR A 140 6.18 -13.74 -1.24
C TYR A 140 6.37 -15.27 -1.31
N GLU A 141 6.31 -15.96 -0.17
CA GLU A 141 6.38 -17.42 -0.14
C GLU A 141 5.16 -18.05 -0.82
N GLY A 142 3.96 -17.53 -0.56
CA GLY A 142 2.75 -17.95 -1.27
C GLY A 142 2.87 -17.83 -2.80
N TRP A 143 3.49 -16.75 -3.30
CA TRP A 143 3.79 -16.59 -4.72
C TRP A 143 4.77 -17.65 -5.25
N ARG A 144 5.80 -18.01 -4.47
CA ARG A 144 6.76 -19.05 -4.84
C ARG A 144 6.09 -20.42 -4.91
N LEU A 145 5.33 -20.79 -3.88
CA LEU A 145 4.61 -22.06 -3.82
C LEU A 145 3.59 -22.17 -4.95
N ARG A 146 2.83 -21.10 -5.22
CA ARG A 146 1.90 -21.05 -6.35
C ARG A 146 2.62 -21.26 -7.69
N ALA A 147 3.79 -20.65 -7.89
CA ALA A 147 4.56 -20.84 -9.11
C ALA A 147 4.97 -22.31 -9.31
N LEU A 148 5.41 -22.98 -8.24
CA LEU A 148 5.78 -24.39 -8.28
C LEU A 148 4.58 -25.28 -8.59
N GLU A 149 3.44 -25.02 -7.95
CA GLU A 149 2.22 -25.81 -8.12
C GLU A 149 1.66 -25.70 -9.54
N VAL A 150 1.62 -24.48 -10.10
CA VAL A 150 1.20 -24.24 -11.49
C VAL A 150 2.12 -24.98 -12.47
N CYS A 151 3.43 -24.96 -12.24
CA CYS A 151 4.37 -25.72 -13.06
C CYS A 151 4.17 -27.24 -12.94
N ARG A 152 3.84 -27.73 -11.74
CA ARG A 152 3.57 -29.15 -11.44
C ARG A 152 2.34 -29.64 -12.19
N LYS A 153 1.21 -28.95 -12.07
CA LYS A 153 -0.04 -29.34 -12.74
C LYS A 153 0.01 -29.13 -14.24
N GLY A 154 0.63 -28.03 -14.69
CA GLY A 154 0.69 -27.71 -16.12
C GLY A 154 -0.65 -27.37 -16.75
N ASN A 155 -1.67 -27.08 -15.93
CA ASN A 155 -2.98 -26.71 -16.43
C ASN A 155 -2.92 -25.30 -17.04
N ASP A 156 -3.31 -25.18 -18.32
CA ASP A 156 -3.19 -23.92 -19.07
C ASP A 156 -3.97 -22.77 -18.42
N PHE A 157 -5.16 -23.03 -17.89
CA PHE A 157 -5.96 -22.02 -17.21
C PHE A 157 -5.24 -21.48 -15.97
N GLU A 158 -4.70 -22.36 -15.11
CA GLU A 158 -3.95 -21.96 -13.92
C GLU A 158 -2.66 -21.19 -14.28
N VAL A 159 -1.99 -21.59 -15.36
CA VAL A 159 -0.82 -20.88 -15.91
C VAL A 159 -1.20 -19.46 -16.32
N GLN A 160 -2.25 -19.29 -17.12
CA GLN A 160 -2.70 -17.96 -17.57
C GLN A 160 -3.13 -17.10 -16.38
N GLN A 161 -3.86 -17.67 -15.42
CA GLN A 161 -4.28 -16.96 -14.22
C GLN A 161 -3.06 -16.51 -13.39
N PHE A 162 -2.04 -17.35 -13.24
CA PHE A 162 -0.80 -17.00 -12.54
C PHE A 162 -0.06 -15.85 -13.24
N ILE A 163 0.08 -15.92 -14.57
CA ILE A 163 0.72 -14.87 -15.39
C ILE A 163 -0.04 -13.54 -15.22
N ALA A 164 -1.37 -13.56 -15.39
CA ALA A 164 -2.21 -12.38 -15.21
C ALA A 164 -2.06 -11.79 -13.80
N SER A 165 -2.08 -12.64 -12.76
CA SER A 165 -1.92 -12.20 -11.37
C SER A 165 -0.56 -11.51 -11.15
N ILE A 166 0.52 -12.08 -11.70
CA ILE A 166 1.86 -11.50 -11.64
C ILE A 166 1.88 -10.11 -12.30
N HIS A 167 1.21 -9.96 -13.44
CA HIS A 167 1.14 -8.71 -14.17
C HIS A 167 0.35 -7.62 -13.43
N ALA A 168 -0.64 -8.00 -12.63
CA ALA A 168 -1.44 -7.08 -11.82
C ALA A 168 -0.72 -6.53 -10.58
N THR A 169 0.39 -7.13 -10.15
CA THR A 169 1.13 -6.63 -8.98
C THR A 169 1.69 -5.21 -9.20
N PRO A 170 1.71 -4.35 -8.17
CA PRO A 170 2.15 -2.98 -8.31
C PRO A 170 3.66 -2.90 -8.55
N GLY A 171 4.06 -2.09 -9.53
CA GLY A 171 5.46 -1.90 -9.95
C GLY A 171 6.38 -1.14 -9.00
N PHE A 172 6.21 -1.27 -7.68
CA PHE A 172 7.17 -0.71 -6.71
C PHE A 172 8.51 -1.47 -6.80
N ALA A 173 9.63 -0.79 -6.54
CA ALA A 173 10.95 -1.38 -6.71
C ALA A 173 11.15 -2.69 -5.89
N GLY A 174 10.65 -2.73 -4.65
CA GLY A 174 10.66 -3.94 -3.81
C GLY A 174 9.87 -5.09 -4.42
N VAL A 175 8.61 -4.84 -4.79
CA VAL A 175 7.74 -5.83 -5.43
C VAL A 175 8.34 -6.35 -6.73
N ARG A 176 8.86 -5.46 -7.60
CA ARG A 176 9.43 -5.84 -8.90
C ARG A 176 10.61 -6.80 -8.77
N GLU A 177 11.46 -6.61 -7.78
CA GLU A 177 12.57 -7.54 -7.54
C GLU A 177 12.06 -8.93 -7.13
N GLN A 178 11.13 -8.98 -6.20
CA GLN A 178 10.52 -10.24 -5.77
C GLN A 178 9.81 -10.93 -6.93
N VAL A 179 9.03 -10.20 -7.73
CA VAL A 179 8.36 -10.76 -8.90
C VAL A 179 9.37 -11.22 -9.96
N LYS A 180 10.48 -10.52 -10.16
CA LYS A 180 11.57 -11.00 -11.04
C LYS A 180 12.07 -12.37 -10.58
N LYS A 181 12.28 -12.57 -9.26
CA LYS A 181 12.70 -13.85 -8.67
C LYS A 181 11.65 -14.94 -8.88
N VAL A 182 10.36 -14.64 -8.65
CA VAL A 182 9.25 -15.58 -8.88
C VAL A 182 9.15 -15.97 -10.35
N LYS A 183 9.28 -15.01 -11.29
CA LYS A 183 9.29 -15.29 -12.73
C LYS A 183 10.47 -16.20 -13.12
N THR A 184 11.65 -15.96 -12.56
CA THR A 184 12.81 -16.85 -12.80
C THR A 184 12.55 -18.25 -12.28
N LEU A 185 12.02 -18.38 -11.06
CA LEU A 185 11.65 -19.68 -10.48
C LEU A 185 10.67 -20.43 -11.38
N PHE A 186 9.59 -19.77 -11.82
CA PHE A 186 8.61 -20.35 -12.74
C PHE A 186 9.27 -20.86 -14.02
N ARG A 187 10.12 -20.06 -14.68
CA ARG A 187 10.77 -20.45 -15.94
C ARG A 187 11.68 -21.66 -15.78
N VAL A 188 12.47 -21.69 -14.69
CA VAL A 188 13.38 -22.80 -14.40
C VAL A 188 12.58 -24.07 -14.13
N GLU A 189 11.56 -23.98 -13.27
CA GLU A 189 10.73 -25.12 -12.90
C GLU A 189 9.90 -25.66 -14.08
N TRP A 190 9.39 -24.77 -14.95
CA TRP A 190 8.65 -25.16 -16.13
C TRP A 190 9.51 -26.00 -17.08
N LYS A 191 10.73 -25.53 -17.39
CA LYS A 191 11.69 -26.25 -18.23
C LYS A 191 12.11 -27.58 -17.61
N ARG A 192 12.39 -27.60 -16.30
CA ARG A 192 12.80 -28.81 -15.58
C ARG A 192 11.78 -29.95 -15.71
N ARG A 193 10.49 -29.61 -15.71
CA ARG A 193 9.39 -30.59 -15.80
C ARG A 193 9.01 -30.98 -17.23
N ARG A 194 9.49 -30.23 -18.24
CA ARG A 194 9.14 -30.39 -19.65
C ARG A 194 10.39 -30.25 -20.52
N PRO A 195 11.28 -31.27 -20.50
CA PRO A 195 12.56 -31.22 -21.22
C PRO A 195 12.38 -31.24 -22.76
N ASP A 196 11.25 -31.74 -23.27
CA ASP A 196 11.00 -32.01 -24.69
C ASP A 196 10.69 -30.78 -25.55
N GLY A 197 11.28 -29.62 -25.22
CA GLY A 197 11.17 -28.41 -26.04
C GLY A 197 9.83 -27.66 -25.93
N VAL A 198 8.98 -27.98 -24.94
CA VAL A 198 7.75 -27.23 -24.69
C VAL A 198 8.08 -25.77 -24.40
N THR A 199 7.51 -24.87 -25.21
CA THR A 199 7.74 -23.43 -25.09
C THR A 199 7.31 -22.93 -23.72
N VAL A 200 8.18 -22.17 -23.05
CA VAL A 200 7.84 -21.57 -21.76
C VAL A 200 6.75 -20.50 -21.97
N PRO A 201 5.66 -20.53 -21.19
CA PRO A 201 4.62 -19.52 -21.27
C PRO A 201 5.19 -18.09 -21.19
N ALA A 202 4.65 -17.20 -22.03
CA ALA A 202 5.16 -15.85 -22.20
C ALA A 202 4.94 -14.99 -20.95
N LEU A 203 5.92 -14.96 -20.06
CA LEU A 203 6.01 -13.99 -18.98
C LEU A 203 6.64 -12.70 -19.51
N SER A 204 5.86 -11.63 -19.71
CA SER A 204 6.44 -10.36 -20.14
C SER A 204 7.51 -9.90 -19.15
N ASN A 205 8.68 -9.54 -19.69
CA ASN A 205 9.84 -9.12 -18.90
C ASN A 205 9.65 -7.75 -18.23
N ARG A 206 8.63 -6.98 -18.64
CA ARG A 206 8.48 -5.58 -18.25
C ARG A 206 7.33 -5.41 -17.27
N GLN A 207 7.61 -5.55 -15.97
CA GLN A 207 6.83 -4.79 -15.00
C GLN A 207 7.31 -3.34 -15.06
N ARG A 208 6.42 -2.42 -15.43
CA ARG A 208 6.73 -0.99 -15.41
C ARG A 208 6.93 -0.54 -13.97
N TYR A 209 7.82 0.42 -13.75
CA TYR A 209 7.91 1.07 -12.45
C TYR A 209 6.62 1.86 -12.20
N VAL A 210 6.16 1.87 -10.96
CA VAL A 210 5.14 2.84 -10.53
C VAL A 210 5.78 4.23 -10.62
N GLN A 211 5.38 5.00 -11.63
CA GLN A 211 5.71 6.42 -11.74
C GLN A 211 4.77 7.23 -10.83
N ARG A 212 5.02 8.55 -10.71
CA ARG A 212 4.12 9.44 -9.98
C ARG A 212 2.72 9.34 -10.61
N LEU A 213 1.76 8.84 -9.83
CA LEU A 213 0.38 8.74 -10.27
C LEU A 213 -0.38 9.99 -9.81
N PRO A 214 -1.37 10.48 -10.60
CA PRO A 214 -2.25 11.53 -10.13
C PRO A 214 -3.07 11.06 -8.92
N ASN A 215 -3.55 12.01 -8.12
CA ASN A 215 -4.57 11.71 -7.11
C ASN A 215 -5.87 11.37 -7.85
N SER A 216 -6.24 10.09 -7.89
CA SER A 216 -7.55 9.63 -8.35
C SER A 216 -8.39 9.20 -7.16
N GLY A 217 -9.67 9.53 -7.18
CA GLY A 217 -10.57 9.28 -6.07
C GLY A 217 -11.77 10.20 -6.09
N THR A 218 -12.56 10.11 -5.03
CA THR A 218 -13.77 10.90 -4.83
C THR A 218 -13.67 11.59 -3.47
N THR A 219 -14.23 12.78 -3.32
CA THR A 219 -14.29 13.42 -2.00
C THR A 219 -15.13 12.58 -1.04
N PHE A 220 -14.76 12.57 0.24
CA PHE A 220 -15.46 11.78 1.23
C PHE A 220 -16.96 12.14 1.31
N SER A 221 -17.29 13.42 1.24
CA SER A 221 -18.67 13.92 1.21
C SER A 221 -19.47 13.35 0.03
N HIS A 222 -18.93 13.38 -1.18
CA HIS A 222 -19.61 12.86 -2.37
C HIS A 222 -19.79 11.34 -2.30
N LEU A 223 -18.79 10.62 -1.80
CA LEU A 223 -18.87 9.17 -1.59
C LEU A 223 -20.02 8.80 -0.63
N MET A 224 -20.18 9.56 0.46
CA MET A 224 -21.29 9.33 1.40
C MET A 224 -22.65 9.58 0.76
N THR A 225 -22.77 10.59 -0.11
CA THR A 225 -24.02 10.89 -0.82
C THR A 225 -24.40 9.76 -1.79
N LEU A 226 -23.47 9.29 -2.62
CA LEU A 226 -23.72 8.20 -3.57
C LEU A 226 -24.24 6.93 -2.88
N THR A 227 -23.76 6.66 -1.66
CA THR A 227 -24.14 5.45 -0.92
C THR A 227 -25.47 5.61 -0.18
N SER A 228 -25.90 6.84 0.08
CA SER A 228 -27.22 7.13 0.66
C SER A 228 -28.35 7.01 -0.36
N VAL A 229 -28.06 7.18 -1.65
CA VAL A 229 -29.06 7.10 -2.73
C VAL A 229 -29.26 5.65 -3.22
N ALA A 230 -28.30 4.76 -2.94
CA ALA A 230 -28.35 3.35 -3.33
C ALA A 230 -29.00 2.42 -2.27
N ARG A 231 -29.61 2.98 -1.23
CA ARG A 231 -30.39 2.27 -0.21
C ARG A 231 -31.85 2.70 -0.30
#